data_AF-A0A7C4WF30-F1
#
_entry.id   AF-A0A7C4WF30-F1
#
_cell.length_a   1.000
_cell.length_b   1.000
_cell.length_c   1.000
_cell.angle_alpha   90.00
_cell.angle_beta   90.00
_cell.angle_gamma   90.00
#
_symmetry.space_group_name_H-M   'P 1'
#
loop_
_entity.id
_entity.type
_entity.pdbx_description
1 polymer ?
#
loop_
_entity_poly.entity_id
_entity_poly.type
_entity_poly.pdbx_seq_one_letter_code
_entity_poly.pdbx_strand_id
1 'polypeptide(L)'
;MIGSITIKRRTILVAITTIALMIILLLGSFATLTREESEEVIQQVNELLRDIDVWKIFFNNFQIALLMFIPAVGTFIGGYIIYSTGIVFAAYSLQSSIPSIYLVGFAILSPYGILEFLGYGLATSEGLLIIYAAFKKRLRSEVKALPLIILAVAGLLLTAAALEMLMVELYV
;
A
#
# COMPACT_ATOMS: atom_id res chain seq x y z
N MET A 1 23.73 8.57 -8.13
CA MET A 1 23.48 7.30 -8.84
C MET A 1 22.60 6.43 -7.94
N ILE A 2 21.39 6.06 -8.37
CA ILE A 2 20.44 5.26 -7.56
C ILE A 2 20.83 3.78 -7.65
N GLY A 3 21.77 3.38 -6.80
CA GLY A 3 22.31 2.02 -6.74
C GLY A 3 23.01 1.55 -8.02
N SER A 4 23.24 0.25 -8.09
CA SER A 4 23.97 -0.45 -9.16
C SER A 4 23.06 -1.07 -10.22
N ILE A 5 21.76 -1.15 -9.95
CA ILE A 5 20.74 -1.69 -10.84
C ILE A 5 20.23 -0.60 -11.77
N THR A 6 20.00 -0.94 -13.04
CA THR A 6 19.58 0.02 -14.06
C THR A 6 18.16 0.56 -13.78
N ILE A 7 17.93 1.83 -14.11
CA ILE A 7 16.64 2.51 -13.91
C ILE A 7 15.51 1.73 -14.57
N LYS A 8 15.69 1.26 -15.82
CA LYS A 8 14.69 0.46 -16.53
C LYS A 8 14.24 -0.78 -15.74
N ARG A 9 15.18 -1.52 -15.13
CA ARG A 9 14.85 -2.73 -14.36
C ARG A 9 14.11 -2.38 -13.07
N ARG A 10 14.51 -1.29 -12.39
CA ARG A 10 13.80 -0.80 -11.22
C ARG A 10 12.36 -0.43 -11.55
N THR A 11 12.15 0.41 -12.57
CA THR A 11 10.81 0.86 -12.95
C THR A 11 9.90 -0.30 -13.32
N ILE A 12 10.41 -1.32 -14.03
CA ILE A 12 9.63 -2.53 -14.33
C ILE A 12 9.26 -3.27 -13.04
N LEU A 13 10.20 -3.42 -12.10
CA LEU A 13 9.91 -4.12 -10.84
C LEU A 13 8.89 -3.35 -10.00
N VAL A 14 9.02 -2.02 -9.90
CA VAL A 14 8.02 -1.15 -9.24
C VAL A 14 6.64 -1.39 -9.84
N ALA A 15 6.50 -1.35 -11.17
CA ALA A 15 5.22 -1.59 -11.84
C ALA A 15 4.66 -2.99 -11.52
N ILE A 16 5.50 -4.04 -11.60
CA ILE A 16 5.09 -5.42 -11.26
C ILE A 16 4.60 -5.50 -9.82
N THR A 17 5.36 -4.96 -8.85
CA THR A 17 4.97 -5.01 -7.44
C THR A 17 3.73 -4.17 -7.15
N THR A 18 3.57 -3.02 -7.80
CA THR A 18 2.36 -2.18 -7.69
C THR A 18 1.12 -2.95 -8.14
N ILE A 19 1.18 -3.55 -9.33
CA ILE A 19 0.08 -4.35 -9.90
C ILE A 19 -0.20 -5.58 -9.03
N ALA A 20 0.85 -6.25 -8.55
CA ALA A 20 0.69 -7.41 -7.67
C ALA A 20 -0.04 -7.04 -6.36
N LEU A 21 0.30 -5.91 -5.74
CA LEU A 21 -0.38 -5.43 -4.54
C LEU A 21 -1.85 -5.06 -4.83
N MET A 22 -2.15 -4.42 -5.97
CA MET A 22 -3.54 -4.14 -6.38
C MET A 22 -4.35 -5.43 -6.55
N ILE A 23 -3.74 -6.48 -7.12
CA ILE A 23 -4.38 -7.80 -7.25
C ILE A 23 -4.61 -8.41 -5.86
N ILE A 24 -3.65 -8.29 -4.94
CA ILE A 24 -3.81 -8.79 -3.57
C ILE A 24 -4.98 -8.08 -2.85
N LEU A 25 -5.10 -6.76 -3.01
CA LEU A 25 -6.23 -5.99 -2.47
C LEU A 25 -7.56 -6.54 -3.02
N LEU A 26 -7.62 -6.73 -4.35
CA LEU A 26 -8.80 -7.25 -5.02
C LEU A 26 -9.18 -8.65 -4.52
N LEU A 27 -8.19 -9.55 -4.35
CA LEU A 27 -8.43 -10.88 -3.81
C LEU A 27 -8.98 -10.85 -2.38
N GLY A 28 -8.47 -9.93 -1.54
CA GLY A 28 -9.01 -9.72 -0.19
C GLY A 28 -10.46 -9.25 -0.21
N SER A 29 -10.84 -8.43 -1.19
CA SER A 29 -12.21 -7.92 -1.34
C SER A 29 -13.26 -8.94 -1.76
N PHE A 30 -12.82 -10.15 -2.14
CA PHE A 30 -13.70 -11.29 -2.42
C PHE A 30 -13.78 -12.28 -1.25
N ALA A 31 -13.23 -11.92 -0.08
CA ALA A 31 -13.41 -12.72 1.12
C ALA A 31 -14.90 -12.81 1.48
N THR A 32 -15.36 -14.03 1.78
CA THR A 32 -16.71 -14.26 2.29
C THR A 32 -16.70 -14.00 3.79
N LEU A 33 -17.55 -13.07 4.24
CA LEU A 33 -17.72 -12.73 5.65
C LEU A 33 -19.14 -13.04 6.10
N THR A 34 -19.28 -13.46 7.35
CA THR A 34 -20.56 -13.43 8.06
C THR A 34 -20.94 -11.99 8.42
N ARG A 35 -22.20 -11.77 8.81
CA ARG A 35 -22.65 -10.43 9.26
C ARG A 35 -21.88 -9.98 10.51
N GLU A 36 -21.67 -10.89 11.46
CA GLU A 36 -20.93 -10.62 12.70
C GLU A 36 -19.48 -10.22 12.40
N GLU A 37 -18.74 -11.00 11.59
CA GLU A 37 -17.36 -10.65 11.19
C GLU A 37 -17.30 -9.31 10.45
N SER A 38 -18.28 -9.02 9.59
CA SER A 38 -18.35 -7.75 8.87
C SER A 38 -18.58 -6.56 9.81
N GLU A 39 -19.40 -6.72 10.84
CA GLU A 39 -19.65 -5.69 11.85
C GLU A 39 -18.40 -5.44 12.70
N GLU A 40 -17.69 -6.50 13.11
CA GLU A 40 -16.42 -6.40 13.84
C GLU A 40 -15.35 -5.66 13.04
N VAL A 41 -15.15 -6.02 11.76
CA VAL A 41 -14.18 -5.37 10.88
C VAL A 41 -14.51 -3.89 10.73
N ILE A 42 -15.78 -3.54 10.52
CA ILE A 42 -16.20 -2.14 10.35
C ILE A 42 -16.06 -1.36 11.66
N GLN A 43 -16.31 -1.97 12.81
CA GLN A 43 -16.05 -1.33 14.10
C GLN A 43 -14.56 -1.00 14.28
N GLN A 44 -13.66 -1.95 13.98
CA GLN A 44 -12.21 -1.71 14.04
C GLN A 44 -11.78 -0.58 13.10
N VAL A 45 -12.34 -0.53 11.89
CA VAL A 45 -12.06 0.54 10.93
C VAL A 45 -12.58 1.88 11.45
N ASN A 46 -13.81 1.95 11.98
CA ASN A 46 -14.35 3.19 12.52
C ASN A 46 -13.53 3.73 13.70
N GLU A 47 -12.96 2.85 14.52
CA GLU A 47 -12.03 3.23 15.59
C GLU A 47 -10.71 3.80 15.03
N LEU A 48 -10.16 3.18 13.97
CA LEU A 48 -8.97 3.69 13.27
C LEU A 48 -9.21 5.04 12.59
N LEU A 49 -10.39 5.24 12.01
CA LEU A 49 -10.79 6.48 11.33
C LEU A 49 -11.29 7.56 12.29
N ARG A 50 -11.33 7.29 13.60
CA ARG A 50 -11.78 8.28 14.59
C ARG A 50 -10.81 9.47 14.64
N ASP A 51 -11.36 10.67 14.51
CA ASP A 51 -10.62 11.92 14.44
C ASP A 51 -9.52 11.85 13.36
N ILE A 52 -9.84 11.26 12.21
CA ILE A 52 -8.91 11.13 11.09
C ILE A 52 -8.44 12.49 10.60
N ASP A 53 -7.15 12.57 10.33
CA ASP A 53 -6.52 13.72 9.71
C ASP A 53 -5.44 13.24 8.73
N VAL A 54 -4.90 14.17 7.95
CA VAL A 54 -3.83 13.90 6.97
C VAL A 54 -2.64 13.17 7.61
N TRP A 55 -2.28 13.51 8.86
CA TRP A 55 -1.12 12.93 9.52
C TRP A 55 -1.36 11.48 9.92
N LYS A 56 -2.54 11.14 10.44
CA LYS A 56 -2.92 9.76 10.77
C LYS A 56 -2.93 8.88 9.52
N ILE A 57 -3.51 9.36 8.41
CA ILE A 57 -3.49 8.64 7.13
C ILE A 57 -2.05 8.41 6.68
N PHE A 58 -1.25 9.49 6.66
CA PHE A 58 0.15 9.42 6.25
C PHE A 58 0.95 8.44 7.11
N PHE A 59 0.89 8.54 8.44
CA PHE A 59 1.68 7.69 9.32
C PHE A 59 1.27 6.22 9.23
N ASN A 60 -0.03 5.93 9.14
CA ASN A 60 -0.51 4.56 8.95
C ASN A 60 0.10 3.93 7.68
N ASN A 61 -0.06 4.61 6.55
CA ASN A 61 0.45 4.12 5.28
C ASN A 61 1.99 4.11 5.22
N PHE A 62 2.65 5.11 5.81
CA PHE A 62 4.11 5.16 5.83
C PHE A 62 4.72 4.06 6.71
N GLN A 63 4.10 3.72 7.85
CA GLN A 63 4.52 2.58 8.67
C GLN A 63 4.41 1.26 7.90
N ILE A 64 3.31 1.04 7.18
CA ILE A 64 3.13 -0.12 6.30
C ILE A 64 4.23 -0.16 5.23
N ALA A 65 4.50 0.96 4.58
CA ALA A 65 5.56 1.04 3.56
C ALA A 65 6.96 0.77 4.12
N LEU A 66 7.26 1.25 5.33
CA LEU A 66 8.53 0.96 6.01
C LEU A 66 8.72 -0.54 6.26
N LEU A 67 7.66 -1.26 6.62
CA LEU A 67 7.70 -2.71 6.75
C LEU A 67 7.99 -3.40 5.41
N MET A 68 7.44 -2.88 4.30
CA MET A 68 7.65 -3.43 2.95
C MET A 68 9.10 -3.31 2.45
N PHE A 69 9.89 -2.36 2.99
CA PHE A 69 11.33 -2.28 2.69
C PHE A 69 12.14 -3.44 3.28
N ILE A 70 11.61 -4.17 4.27
CA ILE A 70 12.30 -5.30 4.89
C ILE A 70 12.45 -6.44 3.85
N PRO A 71 13.69 -6.85 3.51
CA PRO A 71 13.91 -7.91 2.53
C PRO A 71 13.20 -9.21 2.90
N ALA A 72 12.52 -9.82 1.91
CA ALA A 72 11.72 -11.04 2.00
C ALA A 72 10.50 -10.93 2.92
N VAL A 73 10.70 -10.75 4.22
CA VAL A 73 9.64 -10.71 5.23
C VAL A 73 8.68 -9.55 5.00
N GLY A 74 9.21 -8.38 4.64
CA GLY A 74 8.40 -7.18 4.37
C GLY A 74 7.42 -7.35 3.22
N THR A 75 7.78 -8.12 2.20
CA THR A 75 6.87 -8.43 1.08
C THR A 75 5.68 -9.25 1.54
N PHE A 76 5.88 -10.24 2.41
CA PHE A 76 4.78 -11.05 2.95
C PHE A 76 3.89 -10.26 3.91
N ILE A 77 4.50 -9.47 4.80
CA ILE A 77 3.75 -8.61 5.74
C ILE A 77 2.92 -7.59 4.95
N GLY A 78 3.54 -6.89 3.99
CA GLY A 78 2.85 -5.92 3.16
C GLY A 78 1.69 -6.54 2.36
N GLY A 79 1.92 -7.72 1.77
CA GLY A 79 0.85 -8.46 1.10
C GLY A 79 -0.30 -8.83 2.03
N TYR A 80 -0.01 -9.30 3.25
CA TYR A 80 -1.03 -9.63 4.24
C TYR A 80 -1.84 -8.39 4.68
N ILE A 81 -1.17 -7.26 4.92
CA ILE A 81 -1.83 -6.01 5.29
C ILE A 81 -2.76 -5.54 4.16
N ILE A 82 -2.27 -5.53 2.91
CA ILE A 82 -3.07 -5.12 1.75
C ILE A 82 -4.23 -6.09 1.50
N TYR A 83 -4.04 -7.39 1.70
CA TYR A 83 -5.12 -8.38 1.66
C TYR A 83 -6.18 -8.08 2.73
N SER A 84 -5.74 -7.74 3.95
CA SER A 84 -6.63 -7.37 5.06
C SER A 84 -7.39 -6.07 4.78
N THR A 85 -6.78 -5.08 4.14
CA THR A 85 -7.49 -3.91 3.60
C THR A 85 -8.53 -4.31 2.55
N GLY A 86 -8.25 -5.34 1.74
CA GLY A 86 -9.22 -5.95 0.85
C GLY A 86 -10.45 -6.47 1.60
N ILE A 87 -10.26 -7.16 2.73
CA ILE A 87 -11.35 -7.66 3.58
C ILE A 87 -12.22 -6.52 4.09
N VAL A 88 -11.65 -5.36 4.40
CA VAL A 88 -12.42 -4.16 4.76
C VAL A 88 -13.41 -3.77 3.64
N PHE A 89 -12.99 -3.83 2.38
CA PHE A 89 -13.90 -3.60 1.25
C PHE A 89 -14.98 -4.68 1.12
N ALA A 90 -14.68 -5.94 1.45
CA ALA A 90 -15.69 -7.00 1.50
C ALA A 90 -16.75 -6.71 2.58
N ALA A 91 -16.33 -6.25 3.77
CA ALA A 91 -17.23 -5.85 4.84
C ALA A 91 -18.13 -4.67 4.44
N TYR A 92 -17.57 -3.61 3.86
CA TYR A 92 -18.36 -2.48 3.37
C TYR A 92 -19.32 -2.89 2.24
N SER A 93 -18.91 -3.82 1.37
CA SER A 93 -19.75 -4.34 0.31
C SER A 93 -21.01 -5.03 0.86
N LEU A 94 -20.85 -5.81 1.94
CA LEU A 94 -21.95 -6.49 2.61
C LEU A 94 -22.97 -5.51 3.22
N GLN A 95 -22.50 -4.39 3.79
CA GLN A 95 -23.38 -3.41 4.44
C GLN A 95 -24.06 -2.44 3.47
N SER A 96 -23.34 -1.97 2.46
CA SER A 96 -23.81 -0.96 1.50
C SER A 96 -24.56 -1.52 0.29
N SER A 97 -24.55 -2.85 0.10
CA SER A 97 -25.02 -3.53 -1.12
C SER A 97 -24.31 -3.08 -2.41
N ILE A 98 -23.15 -2.41 -2.30
CA ILE A 98 -22.29 -2.04 -3.43
C ILE A 98 -21.29 -3.19 -3.63
N PRO A 99 -21.17 -3.78 -4.83
CA PRO A 99 -20.18 -4.82 -5.10
C PRO A 99 -18.74 -4.38 -4.78
N SER A 100 -17.99 -5.23 -4.08
CA SER A 100 -16.63 -4.92 -3.59
C SER A 100 -15.65 -4.51 -4.68
N ILE A 101 -15.79 -5.05 -5.90
CA ILE A 101 -15.01 -4.66 -7.08
C ILE A 101 -15.12 -3.16 -7.39
N TYR A 102 -16.29 -2.54 -7.18
CA TYR A 102 -16.46 -1.11 -7.42
C TYR A 102 -15.79 -0.28 -6.33
N LEU A 103 -15.87 -0.73 -5.07
CA LEU A 103 -15.21 -0.06 -3.95
C LEU A 103 -13.68 -0.12 -4.11
N VAL A 104 -13.14 -1.29 -4.45
CA VAL A 104 -11.71 -1.46 -4.75
C VAL A 104 -11.31 -0.64 -5.97
N GLY A 105 -12.11 -0.68 -7.04
CA GLY A 105 -11.85 0.08 -8.27
C GLY A 105 -11.78 1.59 -8.00
N PHE A 106 -12.71 2.10 -7.20
CA PHE A 106 -12.70 3.50 -6.75
C PHE A 106 -11.45 3.83 -5.95
N ALA A 107 -11.09 2.98 -4.98
CA ALA A 107 -9.90 3.18 -4.16
C ALA A 107 -8.62 3.22 -5.01
N ILE A 108 -8.37 2.22 -5.86
CA ILE A 108 -7.09 2.11 -6.60
C ILE A 108 -6.99 3.08 -7.79
N LEU A 109 -8.12 3.51 -8.38
CA LEU A 109 -8.13 4.44 -9.51
C LEU A 109 -8.23 5.91 -9.06
N SER A 110 -8.51 6.14 -7.78
CA SER A 110 -8.47 7.49 -7.21
C SER A 110 -7.06 8.11 -7.30
N PRO A 111 -6.95 9.44 -7.32
CA PRO A 111 -5.65 10.11 -7.29
C PRO A 111 -4.79 9.71 -6.08
N TYR A 112 -5.40 9.55 -4.90
CA TYR A 112 -4.68 9.14 -3.69
C TYR A 112 -4.23 7.67 -3.78
N GLY A 113 -5.10 6.76 -4.22
CA GLY A 113 -4.78 5.33 -4.33
C GLY A 113 -3.71 5.02 -5.35
N ILE A 114 -3.67 5.74 -6.49
CA ILE A 114 -2.57 5.60 -7.46
C ILE A 114 -1.23 5.93 -6.80
N LEU A 115 -1.15 7.05 -6.07
CA LEU A 115 0.08 7.45 -5.38
C LEU A 115 0.45 6.50 -4.24
N GLU A 116 -0.54 6.02 -3.50
CA GLU A 116 -0.35 5.08 -2.41
C GLU A 116 0.23 3.75 -2.91
N PHE A 117 -0.42 3.13 -3.89
CA PHE A 117 0.05 1.86 -4.45
C PHE A 117 1.39 2.00 -5.18
N LEU A 118 1.70 3.15 -5.79
CA LEU A 118 3.04 3.42 -6.31
C LEU A 118 4.08 3.51 -5.19
N GLY A 119 3.74 4.12 -4.04
CA GLY A 119 4.58 4.16 -2.85
C GLY A 119 4.87 2.76 -2.30
N TYR A 120 3.84 1.92 -2.18
CA TYR A 120 3.97 0.53 -1.73
C TYR A 120 4.73 -0.36 -2.71
N GLY A 121 4.46 -0.21 -4.01
CA GLY A 121 5.22 -0.89 -5.05
C GLY A 121 6.69 -0.51 -5.01
N LEU A 122 7.00 0.78 -4.84
CA LEU A 122 8.38 1.25 -4.71
C LEU A 122 9.07 0.64 -3.49
N ALA A 123 8.44 0.68 -2.31
CA ALA A 123 8.98 0.10 -1.08
C ALA A 123 9.21 -1.41 -1.21
N THR A 124 8.21 -2.14 -1.70
CA THR A 124 8.27 -3.60 -1.90
C THR A 124 9.36 -3.97 -2.91
N SER A 125 9.45 -3.24 -4.02
CA SER A 125 10.46 -3.47 -5.05
C SER A 125 11.88 -3.30 -4.51
N GLU A 126 12.13 -2.30 -3.66
CA GLU A 126 13.44 -2.11 -3.04
C GLU A 126 13.78 -3.24 -2.06
N GLY A 127 12.81 -3.71 -1.27
CA GLY A 127 12.98 -4.91 -0.44
C GLY A 127 13.50 -6.11 -1.26
N LEU A 128 12.93 -6.35 -2.45
CA LEU A 128 13.35 -7.41 -3.37
C LEU A 128 14.71 -7.12 -4.04
N LEU A 129 15.00 -5.86 -4.40
CA LEU A 129 16.28 -5.47 -5.01
C LEU A 129 17.44 -5.60 -4.03
N ILE A 130 17.22 -5.33 -2.74
CA ILE A 130 18.21 -5.56 -1.68
C ILE A 130 18.58 -7.05 -1.64
N ILE A 131 17.61 -7.96 -1.70
CA ILE A 131 17.86 -9.42 -1.77
C ILE A 131 18.71 -9.74 -2.99
N TYR A 132 18.30 -9.27 -4.17
CA TYR A 132 19.03 -9.50 -5.42
C TYR A 132 20.47 -8.99 -5.36
N ALA A 133 20.68 -7.79 -4.82
CA ALA A 133 22.00 -7.20 -4.72
C ALA A 133 22.89 -7.86 -3.66
N ALA A 134 22.31 -8.41 -2.58
CA ALA A 134 23.04 -9.25 -1.65
C ALA A 134 23.63 -10.48 -2.37
N PHE A 135 22.82 -11.19 -3.16
CA PHE A 135 23.29 -12.32 -3.99
C PHE A 135 24.35 -11.92 -5.03
N LYS A 136 24.26 -10.70 -5.57
CA LYS A 136 25.24 -10.17 -6.54
C LYS A 136 26.45 -9.46 -5.91
N LYS A 137 26.60 -9.50 -4.58
CA LYS A 137 27.68 -8.81 -3.83
C LYS A 137 27.75 -7.30 -4.11
N ARG A 138 26.60 -6.66 -4.39
CA ARG A 138 26.44 -5.21 -4.67
C ARG A 138 25.60 -4.48 -3.63
N LEU A 139 25.40 -5.09 -2.45
CA LEU A 139 24.53 -4.57 -1.40
C LEU A 139 24.85 -3.13 -0.99
N ARG A 140 26.14 -2.77 -0.85
CA ARG A 140 26.56 -1.43 -0.42
C ARG A 140 26.05 -0.30 -1.32
N SER A 141 26.04 -0.52 -2.64
CA SER A 141 25.53 0.50 -3.56
C SER A 141 24.02 0.64 -3.48
N GLU A 142 23.29 -0.45 -3.23
CA GLU A 142 21.83 -0.40 -3.09
C GLU A 142 21.41 0.27 -1.78
N VAL A 143 22.04 -0.10 -0.67
CA VAL A 143 21.71 0.47 0.66
C VAL A 143 21.92 1.98 0.69
N LYS A 144 22.92 2.50 -0.02
CA LYS A 144 23.16 3.96 -0.13
C LYS A 144 22.03 4.71 -0.83
N ALA A 145 21.23 4.04 -1.67
CA ALA A 145 20.09 4.65 -2.35
C ALA A 145 18.83 4.70 -1.48
N LEU A 146 18.73 3.84 -0.45
CA LEU A 146 17.52 3.69 0.36
C LEU A 146 17.02 4.98 1.00
N PRO A 147 17.84 5.88 1.58
CA PRO A 147 17.32 7.11 2.18
C PRO A 147 16.56 7.98 1.17
N LEU A 148 17.06 8.07 -0.06
CA LEU A 148 16.40 8.83 -1.13
C LEU A 148 15.07 8.18 -1.54
N ILE A 149 15.02 6.84 -1.57
CA ILE A 149 13.82 6.11 -1.98
C ILE A 149 12.76 6.13 -0.88
N ILE A 150 13.17 6.01 0.39
CA ILE A 150 12.28 6.20 1.55
C ILE A 150 11.69 7.61 1.52
N LEU A 151 12.49 8.64 1.21
CA LEU A 151 12.00 10.01 1.08
C LEU A 151 11.01 10.15 -0.09
N ALA A 152 11.26 9.49 -1.22
CA ALA A 152 10.33 9.48 -2.35
C ALA A 152 9.00 8.79 -1.99
N VAL A 153 9.05 7.65 -1.29
CA VAL A 153 7.86 6.94 -0.78
C VAL A 153 7.11 7.83 0.21
N ALA A 154 7.80 8.49 1.16
CA ALA A 154 7.18 9.42 2.09
C ALA A 154 6.47 10.56 1.35
N GLY A 155 7.09 11.14 0.32
CA GLY A 155 6.47 12.19 -0.50
C GLY A 155 5.22 11.73 -1.25
N LEU A 156 5.25 10.52 -1.83
CA LEU A 156 4.09 9.91 -2.49
C LEU A 156 2.94 9.72 -1.50
N LEU A 157 3.22 9.13 -0.33
CA LEU A 157 2.20 8.82 0.68
C LEU A 157 1.66 10.06 1.38
N LEU A 158 2.48 11.09 1.60
CA LEU A 158 2.00 12.36 2.15
C LEU A 158 1.06 13.06 1.16
N THR A 159 1.40 13.01 -0.13
CA THR A 159 0.54 13.56 -1.19
C THR A 159 -0.76 12.76 -1.30
N ALA A 160 -0.69 11.42 -1.22
CA ALA A 160 -1.86 10.56 -1.18
C ALA A 160 -2.76 10.92 0.01
N ALA A 161 -2.21 11.02 1.22
CA ALA A 161 -2.94 11.37 2.43
C ALA A 161 -3.64 12.74 2.34
N ALA A 162 -2.96 13.74 1.76
CA ALA A 162 -3.56 15.05 1.54
C ALA A 162 -4.73 14.98 0.54
N LEU A 163 -4.59 14.23 -0.56
CA LEU A 163 -5.65 14.05 -1.56
C LEU A 163 -6.82 13.25 -1.00
N GLU A 164 -6.56 12.23 -0.18
CA GLU A 164 -7.59 11.43 0.48
C GLU A 164 -8.38 12.27 1.47
N MET A 165 -7.72 13.06 2.32
CA MET A 165 -8.43 13.94 3.26
C MET A 165 -9.24 15.02 2.55
N LEU A 166 -8.69 15.65 1.50
CA LEU A 166 -9.43 16.60 0.67
C LEU A 166 -10.68 15.97 0.07
N MET A 167 -10.59 14.72 -0.34
CA MET A 167 -11.72 14.00 -0.88
C MET A 167 -12.77 13.71 0.21
N VAL A 168 -12.36 13.27 1.40
CA VAL A 168 -13.27 13.08 2.54
C VAL A 168 -14.00 14.39 2.87
N GLU A 169 -13.29 15.51 2.96
CA GLU A 169 -13.87 16.84 3.25
C GLU A 169 -14.83 17.36 2.17
N LEU A 170 -14.70 16.91 0.92
CA LEU A 170 -15.57 17.33 -0.18
C LEU A 170 -16.87 16.53 -0.26
N TYR A 171 -16.89 15.31 0.27
CA TYR A 171 -18.03 14.37 0.16
C TYR A 171 -18.72 14.07 1.50
N VAL A 172 -18.23 14.61 2.62
CA VAL A 172 -18.81 14.57 3.96
C VAL A 172 -19.19 15.98 4.40
#